data_AF-A0A3S1DX70-F1
#
_entry.id   AF-A0A3S1DX70-F1
#
_cell.length_a   1.000
_cell.length_b   1.000
_cell.length_c   1.000
_cell.angle_alpha   90.00
_cell.angle_beta   90.00
_cell.angle_gamma   90.00
#
_symmetry.space_group_name_H-M   'P 1'
#
loop_
_entity.id
_entity.type
_entity.pdbx_description
1 polymer ?
#
loop_
_entity_poly.entity_id
_entity_poly.type
_entity_poly.pdbx_seq_one_letter_code
_entity_poly.pdbx_strand_id
1 'polypeptide(L)'
;MKRKLTSIKLMRVCITLLSALLVLTPMEAFTKSISANELQEQASLTASPWVSTQVYLGGNEVSYNNSVYRAKWWTQGDVPGSGDPSSSPWLLLGPDTGGVEDLIPPTAPTNLVSTGQTANTITLIWDAATDNIAVTGYDIYRNETKVGSSANASTLTYTDTGLQQDTPYSYFVKARDGKNNTTASSSISVRTTLGELNAGQSCVLTDPQVTSLWGGIDPQFSPANAVAAVQSALPKSEYEALFPMRIGSTEWHTFAADKPYYKQGQADYYSYSNLIAAVTDVANIKYKLEYREGATWNNRVFRLDKTTKTETLIYQNADFNASWNLTVPIISKTVDFGSFIKEGSAENRKRELAAFLANIAHETGGGWATAPGGELRWGLFWNEEVGYINSTNIGYVQSHADFPPVSGKSYHGRGPIQLSWNYNYGLISGIIYGTKDTLLQQPELITNDGKLGFMTAMLFWMTPQPPKPSAHDVIVGNWTPSATDISKGLTPAGFGITIMIINGSFEGNKDETDYRVGRRVGHYRDITTKMGVDITGEKLNTLGMSPF
;
A
#
# COMPACT_ATOMS: atom_id res chain seq x y z
N MET A 1 -51.42 -0.76 -21.62
CA MET A 1 -52.82 -1.19 -21.38
C MET A 1 -52.81 -2.63 -20.86
N LYS A 2 -53.56 -2.95 -19.78
CA LYS A 2 -53.91 -4.29 -19.20
C LYS A 2 -52.87 -5.45 -19.32
N ARG A 3 -52.19 -5.91 -18.26
CA ARG A 3 -52.63 -6.82 -17.13
C ARG A 3 -53.19 -8.22 -17.53
N LYS A 4 -52.47 -9.29 -17.15
CA LYS A 4 -52.85 -10.51 -16.36
C LYS A 4 -51.65 -11.53 -16.39
N LEU A 5 -51.21 -12.22 -15.32
CA LEU A 5 -51.81 -13.25 -14.43
C LEU A 5 -52.11 -14.58 -15.16
N THR A 6 -51.77 -15.80 -14.69
CA THR A 6 -51.23 -16.32 -13.38
C THR A 6 -50.24 -17.50 -13.66
N SER A 7 -49.81 -18.51 -12.84
CA SER A 7 -50.18 -19.02 -11.50
C SER A 7 -49.08 -19.88 -10.79
N ILE A 8 -48.60 -19.42 -9.62
CA ILE A 8 -48.52 -20.11 -8.30
C ILE A 8 -48.23 -21.64 -8.21
N LYS A 9 -47.14 -21.99 -7.49
CA LYS A 9 -47.01 -23.05 -6.46
C LYS A 9 -45.72 -22.78 -5.66
N LEU A 10 -45.75 -22.20 -4.45
CA LEU A 10 -46.21 -22.71 -3.13
C LEU A 10 -45.21 -23.64 -2.41
N MET A 11 -44.44 -23.06 -1.47
CA MET A 11 -43.82 -23.76 -0.34
C MET A 11 -43.91 -22.85 0.89
N ARG A 12 -44.17 -23.40 2.08
CA ARG A 12 -44.37 -22.67 3.35
C ARG A 12 -43.27 -23.05 4.34
N VAL A 13 -42.90 -22.13 5.24
CA VAL A 13 -42.94 -22.29 6.72
C VAL A 13 -42.95 -20.89 7.36
N CYS A 14 -43.46 -20.80 8.59
CA CYS A 14 -43.91 -19.59 9.29
C CYS A 14 -42.84 -18.54 9.60
N ILE A 15 -43.21 -17.28 9.47
CA ILE A 15 -42.82 -16.20 10.40
C ILE A 15 -44.13 -15.62 10.95
N THR A 16 -44.30 -15.60 12.27
CA THR A 16 -45.47 -15.02 12.94
C THR A 16 -45.07 -13.77 13.72
N LEU A 17 -45.19 -12.62 13.08
CA LEU A 17 -45.39 -11.35 13.77
C LEU A 17 -46.84 -11.32 14.29
N LEU A 18 -47.04 -10.89 15.55
CA LEU A 18 -48.36 -10.58 16.08
C LEU A 18 -48.37 -9.16 16.66
N SER A 19 -49.38 -8.39 16.29
CA SER A 19 -49.57 -6.99 16.68
C SER A 19 -50.09 -6.85 18.11
N ALA A 20 -49.68 -5.79 18.79
CA ALA A 20 -50.24 -5.43 20.09
C ALA A 20 -51.73 -5.06 20.01
N LEU A 21 -52.50 -5.45 21.03
CA LEU A 21 -53.80 -4.86 21.33
C LEU A 21 -53.91 -4.72 22.85
N LEU A 22 -54.24 -3.52 23.34
CA LEU A 22 -54.27 -3.22 24.77
C LEU A 22 -55.70 -3.44 25.31
N VAL A 23 -55.84 -4.26 26.35
CA VAL A 23 -57.08 -4.40 27.14
C VAL A 23 -56.68 -4.51 28.62
N LEU A 24 -57.21 -3.62 29.46
CA LEU A 24 -57.05 -3.71 30.91
C LEU A 24 -58.22 -4.48 31.53
N THR A 25 -57.90 -5.48 32.35
CA THR A 25 -58.76 -6.05 33.39
C THR A 25 -57.89 -6.39 34.62
N PRO A 26 -58.45 -6.39 35.85
CA PRO A 26 -57.65 -6.50 37.07
C PRO A 26 -57.20 -7.93 37.36
N MET A 27 -56.04 -8.06 38.04
CA MET A 27 -55.60 -9.33 38.62
C MET A 27 -56.15 -9.46 40.04
N GLU A 28 -57.12 -10.36 40.24
CA GLU A 28 -57.54 -10.79 41.57
C GLU A 28 -56.54 -11.78 42.17
N ALA A 29 -56.25 -11.66 43.46
CA ALA A 29 -55.25 -12.47 44.14
C ALA A 29 -55.81 -13.84 44.55
N PHE A 30 -55.55 -14.87 43.75
CA PHE A 30 -55.84 -16.25 44.13
C PHE A 30 -54.81 -16.80 45.12
N THR A 31 -55.14 -16.71 46.42
CA THR A 31 -54.39 -17.39 47.48
C THR A 31 -54.67 -18.89 47.43
N LYS A 32 -53.68 -19.68 47.00
CA LYS A 32 -53.73 -21.15 47.12
C LYS A 32 -53.20 -21.55 48.49
N SER A 33 -54.08 -22.02 49.37
CA SER A 33 -53.69 -22.55 50.67
C SER A 33 -52.86 -23.84 50.51
N ILE A 34 -51.68 -23.85 51.13
CA ILE A 34 -50.85 -25.04 51.33
C ILE A 34 -50.92 -25.38 52.81
N SER A 35 -51.16 -26.65 53.15
CA SER A 35 -51.19 -27.14 54.52
C SER A 35 -49.83 -27.00 55.19
N ALA A 36 -49.80 -26.54 56.44
CA ALA A 36 -48.60 -26.09 57.14
C ALA A 36 -47.68 -27.23 57.65
N ASN A 37 -47.27 -28.16 56.76
CA ASN A 37 -46.52 -29.36 57.15
C ASN A 37 -45.45 -29.84 56.13
N GLU A 38 -45.12 -29.05 55.10
CA GLU A 38 -44.06 -29.37 54.11
C GLU A 38 -43.07 -28.21 53.86
N LEU A 39 -42.76 -27.42 54.91
CA LEU A 39 -41.58 -26.55 54.93
C LEU A 39 -40.53 -27.15 55.87
N GLN A 40 -39.71 -28.07 55.36
CA GLN A 40 -38.56 -28.58 56.11
C GLN A 40 -37.35 -27.68 55.84
N GLU A 41 -37.26 -26.62 56.64
CA GLU A 41 -36.16 -25.66 56.66
C GLU A 41 -34.84 -26.37 56.99
N GLN A 42 -33.90 -26.41 56.03
CA GLN A 42 -32.51 -26.76 56.33
C GLN A 42 -31.87 -25.59 57.09
N ALA A 43 -31.84 -25.69 58.41
CA ALA A 43 -31.23 -24.70 59.28
C ALA A 43 -29.75 -24.47 58.91
N SER A 44 -29.41 -23.24 58.53
CA SER A 44 -28.02 -22.85 58.24
C SER A 44 -27.18 -22.96 59.51
N LEU A 45 -26.12 -23.76 59.45
CA LEU A 45 -25.16 -23.91 60.54
C LEU A 45 -24.06 -22.88 60.33
N THR A 46 -23.92 -21.93 61.27
CA THR A 46 -22.83 -20.95 61.28
C THR A 46 -22.17 -20.92 62.65
N ALA A 47 -20.83 -20.92 62.66
CA ALA A 47 -20.04 -20.95 63.87
C ALA A 47 -18.72 -20.19 63.71
N SER A 48 -18.16 -19.69 64.82
CA SER A 48 -16.87 -18.99 64.81
C SER A 48 -15.72 -19.93 64.48
N PRO A 49 -14.66 -19.48 63.79
CA PRO A 49 -13.50 -20.32 63.48
C PRO A 49 -12.88 -20.96 64.73
N TRP A 50 -12.45 -22.22 64.60
CA TRP A 50 -11.73 -22.91 65.66
C TRP A 50 -10.36 -22.27 65.94
N VAL A 51 -10.04 -22.08 67.22
CA VAL A 51 -8.80 -21.46 67.72
C VAL A 51 -8.13 -22.45 68.68
N SER A 52 -6.91 -22.89 68.35
CA SER A 52 -6.21 -23.95 69.08
C SER A 52 -5.94 -23.65 70.56
N THR A 53 -5.80 -22.37 70.93
CA THR A 53 -5.58 -21.94 72.32
C THR A 53 -6.87 -21.76 73.12
N GLN A 54 -8.04 -21.77 72.48
CA GLN A 54 -9.32 -21.56 73.15
C GLN A 54 -9.83 -22.85 73.82
N VAL A 55 -10.37 -22.70 75.04
CA VAL A 55 -11.15 -23.74 75.72
C VAL A 55 -12.57 -23.74 75.18
N TYR A 56 -13.05 -24.92 74.80
CA TYR A 56 -14.44 -25.15 74.42
C TYR A 56 -15.10 -26.11 75.40
N LEU A 57 -16.36 -25.82 75.75
CA LEU A 57 -17.21 -26.65 76.61
C LEU A 57 -18.19 -27.45 75.75
N GLY A 58 -18.72 -28.54 76.31
CA GLY A 58 -19.73 -29.37 75.64
C GLY A 58 -20.92 -28.54 75.17
N GLY A 59 -21.24 -28.62 73.88
CA GLY A 59 -22.26 -27.81 73.22
C GLY A 59 -21.75 -26.55 72.49
N ASN A 60 -20.49 -26.15 72.65
CA ASN A 60 -19.91 -25.08 71.83
C ASN A 60 -19.69 -25.55 70.39
N GLU A 61 -19.88 -24.65 69.42
CA GLU A 61 -19.74 -24.93 68.00
C GLU A 61 -18.64 -24.07 67.37
N VAL A 62 -17.91 -24.66 66.41
CA VAL A 62 -16.80 -24.02 65.68
C VAL A 62 -16.85 -24.38 64.20
N SER A 63 -16.36 -23.47 63.35
CA SER A 63 -16.07 -23.76 61.95
C SER A 63 -14.60 -24.18 61.76
N TYR A 64 -14.37 -25.22 60.97
CA TYR A 64 -13.03 -25.67 60.56
C TYR A 64 -13.12 -26.41 59.21
N ASN A 65 -12.26 -26.04 58.26
CA ASN A 65 -12.17 -26.67 56.93
C ASN A 65 -13.54 -26.83 56.22
N ASN A 66 -14.30 -25.73 56.13
CA ASN A 66 -15.65 -25.66 55.55
C ASN A 66 -16.68 -26.63 56.18
N SER A 67 -16.56 -26.90 57.47
CA SER A 67 -17.49 -27.74 58.24
C SER A 67 -17.70 -27.22 59.65
N VAL A 68 -18.92 -27.34 60.17
CA VAL A 68 -19.26 -26.97 61.56
C VAL A 68 -19.17 -28.19 62.46
N TYR A 69 -18.49 -28.03 63.59
CA TYR A 69 -18.29 -29.07 64.60
C TYR A 69 -18.77 -28.60 65.96
N ARG A 70 -19.47 -29.48 66.70
CA ARG A 70 -19.87 -29.26 68.10
C ARG A 70 -18.95 -30.02 69.05
N ALA A 71 -18.46 -29.37 70.09
CA ALA A 71 -17.72 -30.03 71.17
C ALA A 71 -18.68 -30.96 71.94
N LYS A 72 -18.32 -32.24 72.08
CA LYS A 72 -19.09 -33.25 72.84
C LYS A 72 -18.86 -33.11 74.35
N TRP A 73 -17.69 -32.59 74.76
CA TRP A 73 -17.27 -32.33 76.14
C TRP A 73 -16.18 -31.24 76.16
N TRP A 74 -15.52 -31.02 77.30
CA TRP A 74 -14.41 -30.05 77.42
C TRP A 74 -13.25 -30.39 76.47
N THR A 75 -12.71 -29.41 75.76
CA THR A 75 -11.59 -29.59 74.81
C THR A 75 -10.78 -28.31 74.64
N GLN A 76 -9.46 -28.44 74.41
CA GLN A 76 -8.54 -27.36 74.10
C GLN A 76 -7.37 -27.92 73.30
N GLY A 77 -7.04 -27.32 72.14
CA GLY A 77 -5.95 -27.78 71.27
C GLY A 77 -6.29 -28.95 70.32
N ASP A 78 -7.30 -29.78 70.62
CA ASP A 78 -7.75 -30.85 69.72
C ASP A 78 -8.38 -30.29 68.42
N VAL A 79 -7.86 -30.70 67.26
CA VAL A 79 -8.28 -30.19 65.95
C VAL A 79 -9.59 -30.85 65.48
N PRO A 80 -10.63 -30.08 65.09
CA PRO A 80 -11.88 -30.63 64.56
C PRO A 80 -11.64 -31.46 63.28
N GLY A 81 -12.38 -32.57 63.15
CA GLY A 81 -12.22 -33.49 62.02
C GLY A 81 -10.94 -34.34 62.03
N SER A 82 -10.10 -34.24 63.07
CA SER A 82 -8.93 -35.11 63.26
C SER A 82 -9.23 -36.30 64.18
N GLY A 83 -8.52 -37.41 63.94
CA GLY A 83 -8.63 -38.66 64.70
C GLY A 83 -9.86 -39.51 64.36
N ASP A 84 -10.10 -40.54 65.17
CA ASP A 84 -11.29 -41.38 65.09
C ASP A 84 -12.53 -40.58 65.59
N PRO A 85 -13.64 -40.48 64.83
CA PRO A 85 -14.83 -39.73 65.23
C PRO A 85 -15.49 -40.19 66.54
N SER A 86 -15.30 -41.45 66.94
CA SER A 86 -15.82 -41.97 68.21
C SER A 86 -15.10 -41.35 69.41
N SER A 87 -13.76 -41.27 69.37
CA SER A 87 -12.91 -40.75 70.46
C SER A 87 -12.61 -39.25 70.37
N SER A 88 -12.64 -38.65 69.17
CA SER A 88 -12.43 -37.21 68.97
C SER A 88 -13.41 -36.40 69.82
N PRO A 89 -13.02 -35.27 70.44
CA PRO A 89 -13.96 -34.45 71.22
C PRO A 89 -15.01 -33.74 70.35
N TRP A 90 -14.82 -33.71 69.02
CA TRP A 90 -15.68 -33.00 68.08
C TRP A 90 -16.73 -33.90 67.42
N LEU A 91 -17.93 -33.37 67.23
CA LEU A 91 -19.03 -33.95 66.46
C LEU A 91 -19.25 -33.09 65.21
N LEU A 92 -19.04 -33.64 64.02
CA LEU A 92 -19.41 -32.98 62.76
C LEU A 92 -20.93 -32.80 62.70
N LEU A 93 -21.39 -31.56 62.51
CA LEU A 93 -22.81 -31.23 62.32
C LEU A 93 -23.20 -31.16 60.84
N GLY A 94 -22.29 -30.68 59.98
CA GLY A 94 -22.52 -30.49 58.55
C GLY A 94 -21.48 -29.60 57.89
N PRO A 95 -21.62 -29.31 56.59
CA PRO A 95 -20.83 -28.28 55.92
C PRO A 95 -21.10 -26.91 56.55
N ASP A 96 -20.09 -26.05 56.56
CA ASP A 96 -20.24 -24.65 56.97
C ASP A 96 -20.84 -23.86 55.80
N THR A 97 -22.08 -23.39 55.99
CA THR A 97 -22.79 -22.54 55.03
C THR A 97 -22.49 -21.05 55.23
N GLY A 98 -21.59 -20.68 56.15
CA GLY A 98 -21.19 -19.33 56.51
C GLY A 98 -20.34 -18.55 55.49
N GLY A 99 -20.34 -18.95 54.21
CA GLY A 99 -19.82 -18.13 53.12
C GLY A 99 -20.92 -17.20 52.59
N VAL A 100 -20.72 -15.88 52.67
CA VAL A 100 -21.61 -14.92 51.99
C VAL A 100 -21.65 -15.24 50.49
N GLU A 101 -22.85 -15.25 49.92
CA GLU A 101 -22.99 -15.33 48.47
C GLU A 101 -22.43 -14.05 47.84
N ASP A 102 -21.51 -14.22 46.90
CA ASP A 102 -20.84 -13.10 46.25
C ASP A 102 -21.79 -12.45 45.22
N LEU A 103 -22.40 -11.35 45.64
CA LEU A 103 -23.40 -10.60 44.88
C LEU A 103 -22.90 -9.20 44.45
N ILE A 104 -21.65 -8.86 44.81
CA ILE A 104 -21.00 -7.61 44.44
C ILE A 104 -20.08 -7.93 43.26
N PRO A 105 -20.21 -7.24 42.11
CA PRO A 105 -19.27 -7.43 41.00
C PRO A 105 -17.92 -6.76 41.30
N PRO A 106 -16.83 -7.23 40.68
CA PRO A 106 -15.53 -6.55 40.73
C PRO A 106 -15.61 -5.08 40.31
N THR A 107 -14.62 -4.29 40.70
CA THR A 107 -14.43 -2.95 40.14
C THR A 107 -14.10 -3.00 38.63
N ALA A 108 -14.33 -1.90 37.92
CA ALA A 108 -13.98 -1.80 36.52
C ALA A 108 -12.45 -1.83 36.33
N PRO A 109 -11.90 -2.61 35.37
CA PRO A 109 -10.50 -2.46 34.96
C PRO A 109 -10.22 -1.03 34.51
N THR A 110 -9.16 -0.42 35.03
CA THR A 110 -8.73 0.95 34.68
C THR A 110 -7.59 0.95 33.67
N ASN A 111 -7.28 2.12 33.10
CA ASN A 111 -6.11 2.34 32.23
C ASN A 111 -5.97 1.33 31.07
N LEU A 112 -7.09 0.88 30.50
CA LEU A 112 -7.10 0.10 29.27
C LEU A 112 -6.47 0.91 28.13
N VAL A 113 -5.33 0.45 27.61
CA VAL A 113 -4.59 1.07 26.51
C VAL A 113 -4.03 0.02 25.56
N SER A 114 -3.72 0.41 24.32
CA SER A 114 -2.98 -0.43 23.39
C SER A 114 -1.48 -0.09 23.43
N THR A 115 -0.64 -1.12 23.57
CA THR A 115 0.83 -1.01 23.63
C THR A 115 1.53 -1.43 22.34
N GLY A 116 0.82 -2.05 21.40
CA GLY A 116 1.36 -2.49 20.13
C GLY A 116 0.26 -2.76 19.11
N GLN A 117 0.49 -2.33 17.87
CA GLN A 117 -0.46 -2.42 16.76
C GLN A 117 0.31 -2.88 15.52
N THR A 118 -0.29 -3.78 14.75
CA THR A 118 0.21 -4.21 13.43
C THR A 118 -0.94 -4.22 12.43
N ALA A 119 -0.70 -4.72 11.22
CA ALA A 119 -1.73 -4.88 10.20
C ALA A 119 -2.78 -5.95 10.54
N ASN A 120 -2.51 -6.86 11.49
CA ASN A 120 -3.42 -7.96 11.83
C ASN A 120 -3.46 -8.31 13.33
N THR A 121 -2.79 -7.54 14.20
CA THR A 121 -2.82 -7.71 15.66
C THR A 121 -2.96 -6.38 16.41
N ILE A 122 -3.62 -6.42 17.58
CA ILE A 122 -3.66 -5.32 18.55
C ILE A 122 -3.36 -5.89 19.94
N THR A 123 -2.30 -5.41 20.57
CA THR A 123 -1.94 -5.73 21.96
C THR A 123 -2.53 -4.69 22.89
N LEU A 124 -3.17 -5.17 23.96
CA LEU A 124 -3.82 -4.41 25.02
C LEU A 124 -3.17 -4.69 26.37
N ILE A 125 -3.15 -3.68 27.25
CA ILE A 125 -2.92 -3.83 28.70
C ILE A 125 -4.00 -3.06 29.46
N TRP A 126 -4.22 -3.42 30.73
CA TRP A 126 -5.10 -2.71 31.65
C TRP A 126 -4.60 -2.89 33.09
N ASP A 127 -4.99 -2.01 34.00
CA ASP A 127 -4.70 -2.15 35.43
C ASP A 127 -5.67 -3.13 36.09
N ALA A 128 -5.20 -3.79 37.16
CA ALA A 128 -5.95 -4.81 37.86
C ALA A 128 -7.23 -4.25 38.51
N ALA A 129 -8.35 -4.94 38.28
CA ALA A 129 -9.55 -4.75 39.07
C ALA A 129 -9.36 -5.33 40.49
N THR A 130 -10.16 -4.80 41.41
CA THR A 130 -10.28 -5.26 42.81
C THR A 130 -11.69 -5.80 43.05
N ASP A 131 -11.82 -6.63 44.08
CA ASP A 131 -13.05 -7.33 44.41
C ASP A 131 -13.10 -7.59 45.93
N ASN A 132 -14.28 -7.84 46.50
CA ASN A 132 -14.45 -8.13 47.93
C ASN A 132 -14.12 -9.57 48.32
N ILE A 133 -14.08 -10.52 47.37
CA ILE A 133 -13.55 -11.87 47.57
C ILE A 133 -12.37 -12.11 46.64
N ALA A 134 -12.59 -12.19 45.32
CA ALA A 134 -11.54 -12.41 44.33
C ALA A 134 -11.99 -12.18 42.88
N VAL A 135 -11.26 -11.33 42.15
CA VAL A 135 -11.22 -11.39 40.68
C VAL A 135 -10.59 -12.72 40.27
N THR A 136 -11.25 -13.47 39.37
CA THR A 136 -10.73 -14.72 38.80
C THR A 136 -10.14 -14.56 37.41
N GLY A 137 -10.41 -13.43 36.75
CA GLY A 137 -9.79 -13.06 35.48
C GLY A 137 -10.51 -11.93 34.78
N TYR A 138 -10.26 -11.83 33.47
CA TYR A 138 -10.83 -10.81 32.60
C TYR A 138 -11.40 -11.41 31.33
N ASP A 139 -12.41 -10.77 30.75
CA ASP A 139 -13.00 -11.09 29.46
C ASP A 139 -12.81 -9.90 28.50
N ILE A 140 -12.21 -10.14 27.34
CA ILE A 140 -11.83 -9.10 26.38
C ILE A 140 -12.85 -9.08 25.24
N TYR A 141 -13.40 -7.90 24.96
CA TYR A 141 -14.41 -7.67 23.93
C TYR A 141 -13.88 -6.75 22.82
N ARG A 142 -14.21 -7.11 21.57
CA ARG A 142 -13.96 -6.33 20.35
C ARG A 142 -15.30 -6.12 19.64
N ASN A 143 -15.72 -4.86 19.46
CA ASN A 143 -17.00 -4.52 18.83
C ASN A 143 -18.18 -5.34 19.42
N GLU A 144 -18.40 -5.23 20.72
CA GLU A 144 -19.37 -6.01 21.53
C GLU A 144 -19.20 -7.55 21.54
N THR A 145 -18.26 -8.11 20.78
CA THR A 145 -18.03 -9.56 20.68
C THR A 145 -16.87 -9.98 21.58
N LYS A 146 -17.08 -10.95 22.48
CA LYS A 146 -15.98 -11.52 23.29
C LYS A 146 -14.97 -12.22 22.38
N VAL A 147 -13.73 -11.76 22.37
CA VAL A 147 -12.63 -12.32 21.56
C VAL A 147 -11.70 -13.21 22.37
N GLY A 148 -11.59 -13.00 23.69
CA GLY A 148 -10.72 -13.79 24.55
C GLY A 148 -11.06 -13.67 26.03
N SER A 149 -10.33 -14.43 26.85
CA SER A 149 -10.35 -14.33 28.32
C SER A 149 -8.93 -14.44 28.86
N SER A 150 -8.63 -13.79 29.97
CA SER A 150 -7.44 -14.09 30.77
C SER A 150 -7.66 -15.38 31.57
N ALA A 151 -6.57 -16.11 31.85
CA ALA A 151 -6.62 -17.36 32.63
C ALA A 151 -6.70 -17.10 34.15
N ASN A 152 -6.25 -15.93 34.61
CA ASN A 152 -6.22 -15.51 36.01
C ASN A 152 -6.20 -13.97 36.12
N ALA A 153 -6.39 -13.44 37.33
CA ALA A 153 -6.42 -11.99 37.59
C ALA A 153 -5.05 -11.29 37.51
N SER A 154 -3.93 -12.02 37.52
CA SER A 154 -2.58 -11.47 37.28
C SER A 154 -2.24 -11.32 35.80
N THR A 155 -3.06 -11.87 34.89
CA THR A 155 -2.87 -11.75 33.44
C THR A 155 -3.58 -10.49 32.95
N LEU A 156 -2.83 -9.38 32.89
CA LEU A 156 -3.28 -8.01 32.62
C LEU A 156 -2.99 -7.54 31.18
N THR A 157 -2.90 -8.49 30.24
CA THR A 157 -2.62 -8.21 28.83
C THR A 157 -3.31 -9.21 27.92
N TYR A 158 -3.61 -8.79 26.69
CA TYR A 158 -4.18 -9.63 25.65
C TYR A 158 -3.73 -9.12 24.27
N THR A 159 -3.33 -10.04 23.39
CA THR A 159 -3.07 -9.73 21.98
C THR A 159 -4.17 -10.31 21.12
N ASP A 160 -5.00 -9.45 20.54
CA ASP A 160 -5.96 -9.86 19.53
C ASP A 160 -5.25 -10.07 18.18
N THR A 161 -5.73 -11.01 17.37
CA THR A 161 -5.06 -11.48 16.15
C THR A 161 -6.05 -11.81 15.03
N GLY A 162 -5.57 -11.90 13.78
CA GLY A 162 -6.43 -12.14 12.62
C GLY A 162 -7.30 -10.95 12.24
N LEU A 163 -6.93 -9.74 12.70
CA LEU A 163 -7.61 -8.50 12.38
C LEU A 163 -7.42 -8.12 10.90
N GLN A 164 -8.32 -7.29 10.38
CA GLN A 164 -8.14 -6.63 9.09
C GLN A 164 -7.22 -5.41 9.26
N GLN A 165 -6.43 -5.11 8.24
CA GLN A 165 -5.54 -3.93 8.22
C GLN A 165 -6.31 -2.62 8.07
N ASP A 166 -5.71 -1.52 8.55
CA ASP A 166 -6.28 -0.16 8.60
C ASP A 166 -7.77 -0.10 9.02
N THR A 167 -8.13 -0.93 10.00
CA THR A 167 -9.50 -1.11 10.46
C THR A 167 -9.62 -0.65 11.92
N PRO A 168 -10.56 0.26 12.25
CA PRO A 168 -10.81 0.67 13.62
C PRO A 168 -11.64 -0.39 14.37
N TYR A 169 -11.24 -0.69 15.59
CA TYR A 169 -11.88 -1.63 16.48
C TYR A 169 -12.10 -0.98 17.86
N SER A 170 -13.32 -1.11 18.39
CA SER A 170 -13.64 -0.74 19.76
C SER A 170 -13.32 -1.90 20.70
N TYR A 171 -12.54 -1.65 21.76
CA TYR A 171 -12.20 -2.63 22.78
C TYR A 171 -12.64 -2.18 24.16
N PHE A 172 -13.14 -3.13 24.95
CA PHE A 172 -13.28 -2.99 26.40
C PHE A 172 -12.97 -4.33 27.09
N VAL A 173 -12.67 -4.28 28.38
CA VAL A 173 -12.34 -5.45 29.20
C VAL A 173 -13.30 -5.52 30.38
N LYS A 174 -13.87 -6.70 30.63
CA LYS A 174 -14.65 -6.96 31.85
C LYS A 174 -13.80 -7.70 32.86
N ALA A 175 -13.80 -7.26 34.12
CA ALA A 175 -13.38 -8.12 35.23
C ALA A 175 -14.47 -9.17 35.52
N ARG A 176 -14.07 -10.37 35.98
CA ARG A 176 -14.97 -11.43 36.45
C ARG A 176 -14.51 -12.03 37.78
N ASP A 177 -15.45 -12.32 38.67
CA ASP A 177 -15.23 -12.90 40.01
C ASP A 177 -15.34 -14.44 40.01
N GLY A 178 -15.60 -15.05 41.18
CA GLY A 178 -15.88 -16.49 41.34
C GLY A 178 -17.33 -16.93 41.03
N LYS A 179 -18.25 -16.00 40.76
CA LYS A 179 -19.67 -16.26 40.47
C LYS A 179 -20.08 -15.91 39.03
N ASN A 180 -19.18 -15.27 38.27
CA ASN A 180 -19.39 -14.62 36.97
C ASN A 180 -20.17 -13.30 37.03
N ASN A 181 -20.16 -12.59 38.16
CA ASN A 181 -20.50 -11.17 38.18
C ASN A 181 -19.40 -10.41 37.40
N THR A 182 -19.78 -9.37 36.64
CA THR A 182 -18.83 -8.65 35.77
C THR A 182 -19.05 -7.14 35.72
N THR A 183 -17.94 -6.39 35.70
CA THR A 183 -17.91 -4.94 35.46
C THR A 183 -16.96 -4.61 34.30
N ALA A 184 -17.41 -3.77 33.38
CA ALA A 184 -16.64 -3.35 32.21
C ALA A 184 -15.78 -2.10 32.48
N SER A 185 -14.61 -2.06 31.84
CA SER A 185 -13.81 -0.84 31.67
C SER A 185 -14.53 0.20 30.80
N SER A 186 -13.99 1.41 30.73
CA SER A 186 -14.24 2.28 29.58
C SER A 186 -13.77 1.60 28.28
N SER A 187 -14.37 1.98 27.14
CA SER A 187 -13.96 1.48 25.83
C SER A 187 -12.90 2.39 25.18
N ILE A 188 -11.98 1.80 24.43
CA ILE A 188 -11.01 2.52 23.58
C ILE A 188 -11.20 2.15 22.11
N SER A 189 -10.93 3.09 21.20
CA SER A 189 -10.91 2.85 19.76
C SER A 189 -9.46 2.74 19.29
N VAL A 190 -9.10 1.60 18.69
CA VAL A 190 -7.74 1.29 18.23
C VAL A 190 -7.79 0.82 16.79
N ARG A 191 -6.90 1.34 15.94
CA ARG A 191 -6.86 1.06 14.50
C ARG A 191 -5.60 0.23 14.18
N THR A 192 -5.77 -0.89 13.49
CA THR A 192 -4.63 -1.66 12.94
C THR A 192 -3.84 -0.80 11.96
N THR A 193 -2.54 -1.08 11.78
CA THR A 193 -1.75 -0.40 10.75
C THR A 193 -2.17 -0.86 9.35
N LEU A 194 -1.69 -0.20 8.31
CA LEU A 194 -1.57 -0.85 6.99
C LEU A 194 -0.40 -1.86 7.06
N GLY A 195 -0.45 -2.93 6.26
CA GLY A 195 0.67 -3.87 6.11
C GLY A 195 1.75 -3.33 5.16
N GLU A 196 3.03 -3.55 5.48
CA GLU A 196 4.08 -3.36 4.49
C GLU A 196 3.96 -4.40 3.37
N LEU A 197 4.10 -3.94 2.13
CA LEU A 197 4.22 -4.80 0.95
C LEU A 197 5.65 -5.36 0.87
N ASN A 198 5.78 -6.58 0.36
CA ASN A 198 7.05 -7.12 -0.15
C ASN A 198 7.18 -6.83 -1.66
N ALA A 199 8.38 -6.90 -2.21
CA ALA A 199 8.58 -6.67 -3.65
C ALA A 199 7.74 -7.63 -4.50
N GLY A 200 7.01 -7.08 -5.47
CA GLY A 200 6.01 -7.80 -6.29
C GLY A 200 4.63 -7.95 -5.66
N GLN A 201 4.39 -7.49 -4.42
CA GLN A 201 3.07 -7.49 -3.80
C GLN A 201 2.29 -6.21 -4.06
N SER A 202 0.96 -6.34 -4.08
CA SER A 202 0.02 -5.25 -4.32
C SER A 202 -1.11 -5.22 -3.29
N CYS A 203 -1.69 -4.05 -3.05
CA CYS A 203 -2.92 -3.86 -2.27
C CYS A 203 -3.83 -2.83 -2.93
N VAL A 204 -5.15 -2.93 -2.71
CA VAL A 204 -6.12 -1.93 -3.16
C VAL A 204 -6.35 -0.93 -2.02
N LEU A 205 -6.12 0.35 -2.32
CA LEU A 205 -6.24 1.45 -1.35
C LEU A 205 -7.63 2.10 -1.39
N THR A 206 -8.10 2.52 -0.22
CA THR A 206 -9.26 3.41 -0.05
C THR A 206 -8.88 4.86 -0.36
N ASP A 207 -9.85 5.74 -0.63
CA ASP A 207 -9.58 7.14 -0.94
C ASP A 207 -8.82 7.91 0.17
N PRO A 208 -9.08 7.71 1.48
CA PRO A 208 -8.23 8.26 2.55
C PRO A 208 -6.78 7.77 2.50
N GLN A 209 -6.56 6.49 2.18
CA GLN A 209 -5.21 5.92 2.04
C GLN A 209 -4.49 6.49 0.81
N VAL A 210 -5.15 6.57 -0.35
CA VAL A 210 -4.59 7.23 -1.55
C VAL A 210 -4.27 8.70 -1.27
N THR A 211 -5.11 9.39 -0.51
CA THR A 211 -4.85 10.78 -0.08
C THR A 211 -3.60 10.86 0.80
N SER A 212 -3.49 10.00 1.81
CA SER A 212 -2.39 10.02 2.79
C SER A 212 -1.06 9.46 2.29
N LEU A 213 -1.06 8.51 1.33
CA LEU A 213 0.13 7.77 0.88
C LEU A 213 0.65 8.21 -0.51
N TRP A 214 -0.15 8.99 -1.24
CA TRP A 214 0.13 9.40 -2.64
C TRP A 214 -0.20 10.87 -2.93
N GLY A 215 -0.68 11.64 -1.94
CA GLY A 215 -1.17 13.00 -2.14
C GLY A 215 -2.51 13.08 -2.91
N GLY A 216 -3.22 11.94 -3.02
CA GLY A 216 -4.45 11.84 -3.78
C GLY A 216 -4.26 11.64 -5.29
N ILE A 217 -5.38 11.71 -6.02
CA ILE A 217 -5.45 11.63 -7.48
C ILE A 217 -5.99 12.96 -7.98
N ASP A 218 -5.18 13.72 -8.72
CA ASP A 218 -5.61 15.00 -9.29
C ASP A 218 -6.44 14.74 -10.58
N PRO A 219 -7.70 15.20 -10.67
CA PRO A 219 -8.49 15.07 -11.89
C PRO A 219 -7.92 15.85 -13.09
N GLN A 220 -7.08 16.86 -12.88
CA GLN A 220 -6.34 17.53 -13.96
C GLN A 220 -5.34 16.58 -14.63
N PHE A 221 -4.74 15.65 -13.87
CA PHE A 221 -3.81 14.62 -14.36
C PHE A 221 -4.53 13.31 -14.73
N SER A 222 -5.82 13.35 -15.06
CA SER A 222 -6.54 12.20 -15.60
C SER A 222 -6.20 11.91 -17.07
N PRO A 223 -6.30 10.65 -17.55
CA PRO A 223 -5.97 10.27 -18.93
C PRO A 223 -6.62 11.14 -20.02
N ALA A 224 -7.92 11.42 -19.91
CA ALA A 224 -8.62 12.28 -20.86
C ALA A 224 -8.03 13.71 -20.92
N ASN A 225 -7.68 14.25 -19.76
CA ASN A 225 -7.09 15.58 -19.61
C ASN A 225 -5.60 15.64 -20.02
N ALA A 226 -4.89 14.50 -20.08
CA ALA A 226 -3.55 14.38 -20.65
C ALA A 226 -3.60 14.25 -22.18
N VAL A 227 -4.49 13.40 -22.72
CA VAL A 227 -4.75 13.27 -24.16
C VAL A 227 -5.16 14.59 -24.79
N ALA A 228 -6.06 15.33 -24.15
CA ALA A 228 -6.48 16.66 -24.61
C ALA A 228 -5.33 17.68 -24.64
N ALA A 229 -4.37 17.58 -23.71
CA ALA A 229 -3.17 18.42 -23.72
C ALA A 229 -2.28 18.10 -24.93
N VAL A 230 -2.05 16.82 -25.24
CA VAL A 230 -1.21 16.41 -26.39
C VAL A 230 -1.85 16.82 -27.70
N GLN A 231 -3.16 16.61 -27.84
CA GLN A 231 -3.92 16.99 -29.04
C GLN A 231 -3.97 18.51 -29.27
N SER A 232 -3.95 19.30 -28.21
CA SER A 232 -3.90 20.77 -28.27
C SER A 232 -2.48 21.33 -28.47
N ALA A 233 -1.45 20.62 -28.00
CA ALA A 233 -0.06 21.03 -28.15
C ALA A 233 0.57 20.61 -29.51
N LEU A 234 0.12 19.48 -30.07
CA LEU A 234 0.54 18.98 -31.38
C LEU A 234 -0.59 18.16 -32.05
N PRO A 235 -1.37 18.76 -32.95
CA PRO A 235 -2.37 18.06 -33.77
C PRO A 235 -1.75 16.93 -34.62
N LYS A 236 -2.56 15.90 -34.92
CA LYS A 236 -2.13 14.71 -35.68
C LYS A 236 -1.38 15.06 -36.98
N SER A 237 -1.92 15.98 -37.79
CA SER A 237 -1.35 16.38 -39.08
C SER A 237 0.02 17.04 -38.95
N GLU A 238 0.27 17.78 -37.86
CA GLU A 238 1.56 18.40 -37.59
C GLU A 238 2.58 17.35 -37.12
N TYR A 239 2.18 16.43 -36.24
CA TYR A 239 3.00 15.29 -35.85
C TYR A 239 3.42 14.44 -37.05
N GLU A 240 2.48 14.11 -37.96
CA GLU A 240 2.77 13.30 -39.13
C GLU A 240 3.68 14.03 -40.15
N ALA A 241 3.66 15.37 -40.17
CA ALA A 241 4.54 16.21 -40.99
C ALA A 241 5.93 16.46 -40.36
N LEU A 242 6.10 16.29 -39.04
CA LEU A 242 7.41 16.28 -38.39
C LEU A 242 8.22 15.04 -38.76
N PHE A 243 7.57 13.87 -38.73
CA PHE A 243 8.22 12.56 -38.90
C PHE A 243 7.63 11.78 -40.09
N PRO A 244 7.82 12.27 -41.33
CA PRO A 244 7.25 11.63 -42.50
C PRO A 244 7.97 10.31 -42.83
N MET A 245 9.25 10.16 -42.50
CA MET A 245 10.05 8.94 -42.74
C MET A 245 10.02 7.92 -41.57
N ARG A 246 9.11 8.07 -40.60
CA ARG A 246 9.03 7.15 -39.44
C ARG A 246 8.69 5.70 -39.85
N ILE A 247 9.14 4.72 -39.07
CA ILE A 247 9.00 3.30 -39.43
C ILE A 247 7.53 2.88 -39.63
N GLY A 248 7.21 2.34 -40.82
CA GLY A 248 5.85 1.97 -41.22
C GLY A 248 4.99 3.11 -41.80
N SER A 249 5.55 4.30 -42.05
CA SER A 249 4.87 5.35 -42.82
C SER A 249 4.86 5.06 -44.33
N THR A 250 4.01 5.76 -45.09
CA THR A 250 3.97 5.67 -46.56
C THR A 250 5.30 6.03 -47.23
N GLU A 251 5.98 7.09 -46.78
CA GLU A 251 7.30 7.46 -47.33
C GLU A 251 8.37 6.44 -46.92
N TRP A 252 8.33 5.93 -45.68
CA TRP A 252 9.23 4.87 -45.21
C TRP A 252 9.07 3.60 -46.03
N HIS A 253 7.84 3.10 -46.24
CA HIS A 253 7.58 1.93 -47.09
C HIS A 253 8.11 2.13 -48.51
N THR A 254 7.96 3.34 -49.07
CA THR A 254 8.44 3.66 -50.41
C THR A 254 9.98 3.64 -50.50
N PHE A 255 10.67 4.17 -49.49
CA PHE A 255 12.14 4.18 -49.45
C PHE A 255 12.77 2.83 -49.06
N ALA A 256 12.10 2.07 -48.20
CA ALA A 256 12.63 0.86 -47.59
C ALA A 256 12.39 -0.40 -48.43
N ALA A 257 11.55 -0.38 -49.47
CA ALA A 257 11.08 -1.56 -50.20
C ALA A 257 12.19 -2.49 -50.77
N ASP A 258 13.37 -1.96 -51.06
CA ASP A 258 14.57 -2.66 -51.56
C ASP A 258 15.61 -2.98 -50.46
N LYS A 259 15.34 -2.64 -49.20
CA LYS A 259 16.31 -2.68 -48.10
C LYS A 259 16.22 -3.97 -47.28
N PRO A 260 17.32 -4.53 -46.75
CA PRO A 260 17.34 -5.84 -46.08
C PRO A 260 16.63 -5.87 -44.71
N TYR A 261 16.25 -4.71 -44.17
CA TYR A 261 15.46 -4.57 -42.94
C TYR A 261 13.94 -4.43 -43.21
N TYR A 262 13.51 -4.44 -44.48
CA TYR A 262 12.12 -4.22 -44.85
C TYR A 262 11.21 -5.38 -44.43
N LYS A 263 10.02 -5.03 -43.92
CA LYS A 263 8.95 -5.96 -43.56
C LYS A 263 7.68 -5.44 -44.24
N GLN A 264 7.11 -6.20 -45.19
CA GLN A 264 5.98 -5.73 -46.01
C GLN A 264 4.76 -5.30 -45.18
N GLY A 265 4.51 -5.98 -44.05
CA GLY A 265 3.44 -5.66 -43.10
C GLY A 265 3.88 -4.80 -41.91
N GLN A 266 4.96 -4.03 -42.03
CA GLN A 266 5.42 -3.13 -40.96
C GLN A 266 4.36 -2.07 -40.65
N ALA A 267 3.71 -2.15 -39.49
CA ALA A 267 2.79 -1.10 -39.04
C ALA A 267 3.54 0.21 -38.72
N ASP A 268 2.83 1.34 -38.82
CA ASP A 268 3.27 2.65 -38.31
C ASP A 268 3.43 2.59 -36.79
N TYR A 269 4.59 2.13 -36.35
CA TYR A 269 4.94 1.89 -34.96
C TYR A 269 4.89 3.22 -34.18
N TYR A 270 5.40 4.29 -34.80
CA TYR A 270 5.34 5.64 -34.27
C TYR A 270 4.08 6.39 -34.71
N SER A 271 2.95 5.69 -34.91
CA SER A 271 1.69 6.36 -35.24
C SER A 271 1.23 7.29 -34.13
N TYR A 272 0.56 8.39 -34.50
CA TYR A 272 -0.08 9.30 -33.54
C TYR A 272 -1.09 8.59 -32.64
N SER A 273 -1.76 7.55 -33.14
CA SER A 273 -2.61 6.66 -32.35
C SER A 273 -1.87 5.96 -31.21
N ASN A 274 -0.65 5.47 -31.46
CA ASN A 274 0.17 4.82 -30.44
C ASN A 274 0.69 5.82 -29.40
N LEU A 275 1.04 7.05 -29.83
CA LEU A 275 1.38 8.15 -28.91
C LEU A 275 0.22 8.49 -27.98
N ILE A 276 -0.99 8.71 -28.53
CA ILE A 276 -2.18 9.05 -27.74
C ILE A 276 -2.61 7.89 -26.82
N ALA A 277 -2.51 6.64 -27.27
CA ALA A 277 -2.79 5.47 -26.42
C ALA A 277 -1.76 5.32 -25.29
N ALA A 278 -0.47 5.57 -25.56
CA ALA A 278 0.57 5.54 -24.53
C ALA A 278 0.37 6.65 -23.49
N VAL A 279 0.02 7.86 -23.93
CA VAL A 279 -0.36 8.98 -23.04
C VAL A 279 -1.57 8.61 -22.17
N THR A 280 -2.56 7.91 -22.73
CA THR A 280 -3.74 7.44 -21.99
C THR A 280 -3.35 6.48 -20.86
N ASP A 281 -2.57 5.45 -21.18
CA ASP A 281 -2.20 4.40 -20.22
C ASP A 281 -1.19 4.91 -19.17
N VAL A 282 -0.19 5.69 -19.59
CA VAL A 282 0.81 6.30 -18.68
C VAL A 282 0.13 7.29 -17.73
N ALA A 283 -0.80 8.10 -18.20
CA ALA A 283 -1.55 9.03 -17.35
C ALA A 283 -2.52 8.36 -16.37
N ASN A 284 -2.67 7.03 -16.36
CA ASN A 284 -3.36 6.30 -15.28
C ASN A 284 -2.42 5.94 -14.12
N ILE A 285 -1.10 6.17 -14.22
CA ILE A 285 -0.11 5.65 -13.27
C ILE A 285 0.51 6.81 -12.45
N LYS A 286 0.65 6.61 -11.13
CA LYS A 286 1.61 7.37 -10.30
C LYS A 286 2.80 6.48 -9.96
N TYR A 287 3.95 7.10 -9.72
CA TYR A 287 5.20 6.49 -9.29
C TYR A 287 5.66 7.15 -7.98
N LYS A 288 6.25 6.38 -7.07
CA LYS A 288 6.77 6.89 -5.79
C LYS A 288 8.11 6.25 -5.51
N LEU A 289 9.17 7.06 -5.50
CA LEU A 289 10.52 6.68 -5.11
C LEU A 289 10.76 7.12 -3.68
N GLU A 290 11.03 6.16 -2.79
CA GLU A 290 11.39 6.40 -1.40
C GLU A 290 12.84 6.00 -1.17
N TYR A 291 13.65 6.87 -0.58
CA TYR A 291 15.04 6.60 -0.22
C TYR A 291 15.33 7.09 1.20
N ARG A 292 16.28 6.45 1.88
CA ARG A 292 16.72 6.86 3.22
C ARG A 292 17.59 8.12 3.10
N GLU A 293 17.46 9.04 4.04
CA GLU A 293 18.23 10.28 4.06
C GLU A 293 19.74 10.00 4.03
N GLY A 294 20.48 10.72 3.16
CA GLY A 294 21.91 10.47 2.91
C GLY A 294 22.23 9.22 2.05
N ALA A 295 21.27 8.34 1.78
CA ALA A 295 21.46 7.07 1.08
C ALA A 295 20.49 6.89 -0.09
N THR A 296 20.61 7.72 -1.13
CA THR A 296 19.79 7.64 -2.37
C THR A 296 19.89 6.29 -3.10
N TRP A 297 21.01 5.57 -2.93
CA TRP A 297 21.25 4.21 -3.44
C TRP A 297 20.46 3.13 -2.67
N ASN A 298 19.94 3.45 -1.48
CA ASN A 298 19.16 2.54 -0.64
C ASN A 298 17.70 2.97 -0.66
N ASN A 299 16.95 2.41 -1.60
CA ASN A 299 15.65 2.90 -1.98
C ASN A 299 14.63 1.78 -2.24
N ARG A 300 13.38 2.21 -2.40
CA ARG A 300 12.24 1.38 -2.80
C ARG A 300 11.32 2.17 -3.72
N VAL A 301 10.64 1.46 -4.61
CA VAL A 301 9.83 2.06 -5.67
C VAL A 301 8.45 1.43 -5.71
N PHE A 302 7.42 2.27 -5.64
CA PHE A 302 6.03 1.88 -5.79
C PHE A 302 5.43 2.45 -7.09
N ARG A 303 4.38 1.81 -7.58
CA ARG A 303 3.37 2.42 -8.47
C ARG A 303 2.01 2.47 -7.79
N LEU A 304 1.16 3.40 -8.23
CA LEU A 304 -0.28 3.39 -8.02
C LEU A 304 -0.97 3.35 -9.38
N ASP A 305 -1.83 2.36 -9.60
CA ASP A 305 -2.82 2.40 -10.66
C ASP A 305 -4.01 3.26 -10.20
N LYS A 306 -4.23 4.44 -10.80
CA LYS A 306 -5.19 5.43 -10.31
C LYS A 306 -6.65 5.00 -10.47
N THR A 307 -6.98 4.24 -11.53
CA THR A 307 -8.33 3.73 -11.78
C THR A 307 -8.74 2.66 -10.77
N THR A 308 -7.85 1.70 -10.50
CA THR A 308 -8.14 0.59 -9.57
C THR A 308 -7.76 0.89 -8.11
N LYS A 309 -6.99 1.97 -7.87
CA LYS A 309 -6.37 2.33 -6.59
C LYS A 309 -5.39 1.27 -6.08
N THR A 310 -4.81 0.48 -6.98
CA THR A 310 -3.88 -0.59 -6.64
C THR A 310 -2.47 -0.02 -6.45
N GLU A 311 -1.99 0.01 -5.20
CA GLU A 311 -0.56 0.23 -4.91
C GLU A 311 0.20 -1.08 -5.11
N THR A 312 1.42 -1.00 -5.64
CA THR A 312 2.31 -2.14 -5.84
C THR A 312 3.74 -1.74 -5.51
N LEU A 313 4.43 -2.49 -4.64
CA LEU A 313 5.87 -2.33 -4.40
C LEU A 313 6.62 -3.08 -5.50
N ILE A 314 7.33 -2.36 -6.37
CA ILE A 314 8.04 -2.93 -7.52
C ILE A 314 9.34 -3.59 -7.07
N TYR A 315 10.13 -2.88 -6.25
CA TYR A 315 11.31 -3.41 -5.57
C TYR A 315 11.65 -2.58 -4.32
N GLN A 316 12.46 -3.17 -3.44
CA GLN A 316 13.03 -2.53 -2.25
C GLN A 316 14.43 -3.13 -2.04
N ASN A 317 15.46 -2.29 -1.96
CA ASN A 317 16.81 -2.78 -1.68
C ASN A 317 16.88 -3.42 -0.29
N ALA A 318 17.70 -4.46 -0.13
CA ALA A 318 17.69 -5.32 1.07
C ALA A 318 17.95 -4.54 2.37
N ASP A 319 18.80 -3.52 2.33
CA ASP A 319 19.16 -2.69 3.47
C ASP A 319 18.11 -1.63 3.85
N PHE A 320 17.02 -1.45 3.08
CA PHE A 320 16.07 -0.35 3.28
C PHE A 320 15.36 -0.42 4.65
N ASN A 321 15.09 -1.63 5.13
CA ASN A 321 14.52 -1.92 6.46
C ASN A 321 15.50 -2.68 7.37
N ALA A 322 16.81 -2.59 7.12
CA ALA A 322 17.82 -3.13 8.04
C ALA A 322 17.77 -2.41 9.40
N SER A 323 18.08 -3.12 10.48
CA SER A 323 17.88 -2.63 11.86
C SER A 323 18.62 -1.33 12.20
N TRP A 324 19.79 -1.10 11.61
CA TRP A 324 20.58 0.12 11.73
C TRP A 324 20.03 1.32 10.95
N ASN A 325 19.05 1.09 10.07
CA ASN A 325 18.52 2.04 9.09
C ASN A 325 17.05 2.42 9.34
N LEU A 326 16.32 1.65 10.14
CA LEU A 326 14.88 1.86 10.40
C LEU A 326 14.56 3.27 10.93
N THR A 327 15.46 3.87 11.71
CA THR A 327 15.34 5.22 12.30
C THR A 327 15.78 6.35 11.36
N VAL A 328 16.41 6.06 10.23
CA VAL A 328 16.83 7.09 9.25
C VAL A 328 15.60 7.58 8.49
N PRO A 329 15.36 8.92 8.39
CA PRO A 329 14.19 9.46 7.71
C PRO A 329 14.04 8.95 6.28
N ILE A 330 12.78 8.70 5.86
CA ILE A 330 12.45 8.38 4.47
C ILE A 330 12.15 9.70 3.75
N ILE A 331 12.90 9.97 2.68
CA ILE A 331 12.58 11.01 1.71
C ILE A 331 11.78 10.37 0.58
N SER A 332 10.59 10.90 0.30
CA SER A 332 9.68 10.38 -0.72
C SER A 332 9.53 11.37 -1.87
N LYS A 333 9.57 10.87 -3.11
CA LYS A 333 9.30 11.62 -4.34
C LYS A 333 8.20 10.93 -5.13
N THR A 334 7.02 11.53 -5.16
CA THR A 334 5.87 11.08 -5.96
C THR A 334 5.85 11.82 -7.29
N VAL A 335 5.72 11.08 -8.39
CA VAL A 335 5.45 11.59 -9.74
C VAL A 335 4.06 11.10 -10.15
N ASP A 336 3.20 11.99 -10.63
CA ASP A 336 1.94 11.61 -11.28
C ASP A 336 2.16 11.70 -12.79
N PHE A 337 2.23 10.58 -13.51
CA PHE A 337 2.62 10.63 -14.93
C PHE A 337 1.56 11.27 -15.84
N GLY A 338 0.37 11.60 -15.30
CA GLY A 338 -0.58 12.48 -15.97
C GLY A 338 -0.19 13.97 -15.96
N SER A 339 0.94 14.34 -15.33
CA SER A 339 1.51 15.70 -15.35
C SER A 339 2.34 16.01 -16.60
N PHE A 340 2.69 15.00 -17.41
CA PHE A 340 3.41 15.19 -18.68
C PHE A 340 2.70 16.22 -19.56
N ILE A 341 3.43 17.26 -19.97
CA ILE A 341 2.97 18.45 -20.71
C ILE A 341 1.79 19.18 -20.05
N LYS A 342 1.67 19.10 -18.72
CA LYS A 342 0.59 19.76 -17.94
C LYS A 342 1.09 20.79 -16.93
N GLU A 343 2.35 20.72 -16.52
CA GLU A 343 2.98 21.62 -15.55
C GLU A 343 3.79 22.76 -16.19
N GLY A 344 4.19 23.75 -15.39
CA GLY A 344 4.80 24.98 -15.86
C GLY A 344 3.84 25.88 -16.66
N SER A 345 4.39 26.82 -17.44
CA SER A 345 3.61 27.72 -18.28
C SER A 345 3.02 27.04 -19.54
N ALA A 346 2.14 27.73 -20.26
CA ALA A 346 1.66 27.26 -21.56
C ALA A 346 2.79 27.04 -22.59
N GLU A 347 3.88 27.81 -22.47
CA GLU A 347 5.09 27.65 -23.26
C GLU A 347 5.91 26.42 -22.81
N ASN A 348 6.14 26.25 -21.51
CA ASN A 348 6.85 25.09 -20.96
C ASN A 348 6.25 23.76 -21.42
N ARG A 349 4.91 23.67 -21.49
CA ARG A 349 4.21 22.45 -21.91
C ARG A 349 4.43 22.10 -23.39
N LYS A 350 4.55 23.12 -24.26
CA LYS A 350 4.98 22.91 -25.65
C LYS A 350 6.48 22.62 -25.75
N ARG A 351 7.32 23.34 -24.98
CA ARG A 351 8.77 23.11 -24.89
C ARG A 351 9.10 21.70 -24.38
N GLU A 352 8.31 21.15 -23.47
CA GLU A 352 8.41 19.75 -23.05
C GLU A 352 8.09 18.80 -24.18
N LEU A 353 6.95 18.96 -24.86
CA LEU A 353 6.58 18.08 -25.96
C LEU A 353 7.63 18.11 -27.08
N ALA A 354 8.13 19.30 -27.42
CA ALA A 354 9.23 19.48 -28.37
C ALA A 354 10.53 18.83 -27.88
N ALA A 355 10.89 18.96 -26.59
CA ALA A 355 12.12 18.41 -26.03
C ALA A 355 12.10 16.88 -25.95
N PHE A 356 10.96 16.31 -25.57
CA PHE A 356 10.70 14.87 -25.59
C PHE A 356 10.83 14.34 -27.03
N LEU A 357 10.06 14.91 -27.97
CA LEU A 357 10.05 14.51 -29.38
C LEU A 357 11.44 14.65 -30.04
N ALA A 358 12.17 15.74 -29.77
CA ALA A 358 13.50 15.98 -30.33
C ALA A 358 14.54 14.95 -29.86
N ASN A 359 14.49 14.56 -28.58
CA ASN A 359 15.37 13.53 -28.05
C ASN A 359 15.04 12.15 -28.63
N ILE A 360 13.77 11.72 -28.62
CA ILE A 360 13.41 10.41 -29.18
C ILE A 360 13.63 10.33 -30.69
N ALA A 361 13.48 11.44 -31.42
CA ALA A 361 13.82 11.53 -32.84
C ALA A 361 15.33 11.39 -33.09
N HIS A 362 16.17 11.89 -32.19
CA HIS A 362 17.61 11.64 -32.23
C HIS A 362 17.95 10.15 -32.00
N GLU A 363 17.41 9.52 -30.95
CA GLU A 363 17.75 8.12 -30.60
C GLU A 363 17.40 7.12 -31.71
N THR A 364 16.38 7.45 -32.50
CA THR A 364 15.78 6.60 -33.53
C THR A 364 16.10 7.06 -34.96
N GLY A 365 17.00 8.05 -35.11
CA GLY A 365 17.23 8.77 -36.35
C GLY A 365 17.93 7.93 -37.42
N GLY A 366 17.29 7.78 -38.59
CA GLY A 366 17.84 7.12 -39.78
C GLY A 366 18.45 8.08 -40.81
N GLY A 367 18.52 9.37 -40.48
CA GLY A 367 18.99 10.42 -41.39
C GLY A 367 20.51 10.57 -41.44
N TRP A 368 20.96 11.32 -42.45
CA TRP A 368 22.36 11.73 -42.66
C TRP A 368 22.39 13.09 -43.36
N ALA A 369 23.56 13.74 -43.41
CA ALA A 369 23.72 15.12 -43.87
C ALA A 369 23.22 15.42 -45.31
N THR A 370 23.05 14.42 -46.17
CA THR A 370 22.51 14.55 -47.54
C THR A 370 21.23 13.74 -47.76
N ALA A 371 20.52 13.39 -46.68
CA ALA A 371 19.27 12.63 -46.75
C ALA A 371 18.18 13.39 -47.54
N PRO A 372 17.37 12.70 -48.37
CA PRO A 372 16.26 13.32 -49.08
C PRO A 372 15.35 14.16 -48.17
N GLY A 373 15.18 15.44 -48.52
CA GLY A 373 14.41 16.42 -47.76
C GLY A 373 15.04 16.90 -46.45
N GLY A 374 16.30 16.54 -46.15
CA GLY A 374 17.04 16.93 -44.96
C GLY A 374 16.96 15.93 -43.81
N GLU A 375 18.05 15.81 -43.04
CA GLU A 375 18.24 14.80 -41.97
C GLU A 375 17.07 14.73 -40.98
N LEU A 376 16.52 15.87 -40.56
CA LEU A 376 15.52 15.93 -39.49
C LEU A 376 14.17 15.26 -39.84
N ARG A 377 13.85 15.05 -41.13
CA ARG A 377 12.67 14.26 -41.56
C ARG A 377 12.75 12.79 -41.15
N TRP A 378 13.94 12.31 -40.79
CA TRP A 378 14.28 10.90 -40.58
C TRP A 378 14.40 10.52 -39.10
N GLY A 379 13.85 11.33 -38.19
CA GLY A 379 13.54 10.89 -36.83
C GLY A 379 12.48 9.79 -36.82
N LEU A 380 12.47 8.96 -35.77
CA LEU A 380 11.51 7.84 -35.60
C LEU A 380 11.63 6.75 -36.69
N PHE A 381 12.79 6.61 -37.33
CA PHE A 381 13.05 5.67 -38.42
C PHE A 381 13.37 4.24 -37.94
N TRP A 382 13.97 4.10 -36.74
CA TRP A 382 14.33 2.82 -36.13
C TRP A 382 13.59 2.62 -34.81
N ASN A 383 13.02 1.43 -34.59
CA ASN A 383 12.39 1.04 -33.31
C ASN A 383 13.22 0.06 -32.46
N GLU A 384 14.37 -0.41 -32.96
CA GLU A 384 15.36 -1.16 -32.20
C GLU A 384 16.77 -0.88 -32.73
N GLU A 385 17.78 -1.18 -31.92
CA GLU A 385 19.18 -0.91 -32.21
C GLU A 385 19.63 -1.63 -33.48
N VAL A 386 20.15 -0.88 -34.46
CA VAL A 386 20.41 -1.36 -35.83
C VAL A 386 21.34 -2.58 -35.88
N GLY A 387 22.29 -2.70 -34.95
CA GLY A 387 23.20 -3.85 -34.83
C GLY A 387 22.55 -5.16 -34.37
N TYR A 388 21.29 -5.11 -33.91
CA TYR A 388 20.53 -6.27 -33.47
C TYR A 388 19.40 -6.68 -34.43
N ILE A 389 18.98 -5.79 -35.34
CA ILE A 389 17.94 -6.08 -36.35
C ILE A 389 18.31 -7.34 -37.14
N ASN A 390 17.37 -8.30 -37.20
CA ASN A 390 17.53 -9.59 -37.87
C ASN A 390 18.74 -10.44 -37.38
N SER A 391 19.28 -10.17 -36.19
CA SER A 391 20.39 -10.91 -35.59
C SER A 391 19.94 -11.89 -34.49
N THR A 392 20.86 -12.76 -34.05
CA THR A 392 20.73 -13.57 -32.82
C THR A 392 21.64 -13.05 -31.69
N ASN A 393 22.09 -11.79 -31.76
CA ASN A 393 23.05 -11.24 -30.81
C ASN A 393 22.42 -11.06 -29.42
N ILE A 394 23.18 -11.40 -28.37
CA ILE A 394 22.77 -11.17 -26.98
C ILE A 394 23.74 -10.19 -26.33
N GLY A 395 23.25 -8.99 -26.04
CA GLY A 395 23.94 -7.96 -25.26
C GLY A 395 23.03 -7.25 -24.26
N TYR A 396 23.63 -6.31 -23.53
CA TYR A 396 23.01 -5.50 -22.46
C TYR A 396 22.47 -6.35 -21.29
N VAL A 397 23.22 -7.40 -20.94
CA VAL A 397 22.95 -8.34 -19.86
C VAL A 397 23.92 -8.09 -18.71
N GLN A 398 23.39 -7.74 -17.54
CA GLN A 398 24.17 -7.48 -16.32
C GLN A 398 23.52 -8.17 -15.11
N SER A 399 24.33 -8.78 -14.24
CA SER A 399 23.84 -9.34 -12.98
C SER A 399 23.26 -8.23 -12.08
N HIS A 400 22.03 -8.41 -11.62
CA HIS A 400 21.31 -7.46 -10.76
C HIS A 400 20.38 -8.24 -9.83
N ALA A 401 20.32 -7.88 -8.54
CA ALA A 401 19.50 -8.59 -7.55
C ALA A 401 17.99 -8.39 -7.80
N ASP A 402 17.55 -7.13 -7.88
CA ASP A 402 16.12 -6.82 -8.07
C ASP A 402 15.61 -7.18 -9.47
N PHE A 403 16.42 -7.01 -10.51
CA PHE A 403 16.04 -7.16 -11.92
C PHE A 403 16.96 -8.15 -12.68
N PRO A 404 16.98 -9.44 -12.29
CA PRO A 404 17.90 -10.41 -12.88
C PRO A 404 17.58 -10.62 -14.37
N PRO A 405 18.60 -10.73 -15.24
CA PRO A 405 18.41 -11.00 -16.66
C PRO A 405 17.93 -12.44 -16.89
N VAL A 406 17.04 -12.63 -17.87
CA VAL A 406 16.54 -13.95 -18.28
C VAL A 406 17.50 -14.56 -19.29
N SER A 407 17.84 -15.85 -19.10
CA SER A 407 18.73 -16.57 -20.01
C SER A 407 18.20 -16.57 -21.45
N GLY A 408 19.08 -16.34 -22.42
CA GLY A 408 18.72 -16.25 -23.84
C GLY A 408 18.04 -14.94 -24.28
N LYS A 409 17.81 -13.99 -23.36
CA LYS A 409 17.20 -12.68 -23.69
C LYS A 409 18.23 -11.55 -23.75
N SER A 410 17.97 -10.60 -24.66
CA SER A 410 18.82 -9.41 -24.86
C SER A 410 18.01 -8.15 -24.66
N TYR A 411 18.63 -7.19 -23.98
CA TYR A 411 18.04 -5.93 -23.55
C TYR A 411 18.71 -4.74 -24.25
N HIS A 412 19.03 -4.90 -25.53
CA HIS A 412 19.55 -3.83 -26.41
C HIS A 412 18.52 -2.71 -26.62
N GLY A 413 18.95 -1.62 -27.26
CA GLY A 413 18.11 -0.45 -27.46
C GLY A 413 16.79 -0.78 -28.15
N ARG A 414 15.66 -0.47 -27.50
CA ARG A 414 14.31 -0.59 -28.11
C ARG A 414 13.43 0.62 -27.85
N GLY A 415 12.55 0.87 -28.80
CA GLY A 415 11.58 1.95 -28.78
C GLY A 415 12.18 3.36 -28.87
N PRO A 416 11.35 4.39 -28.66
CA PRO A 416 11.71 5.79 -28.87
C PRO A 416 12.88 6.30 -28.03
N ILE A 417 13.13 5.75 -26.84
CA ILE A 417 14.24 6.14 -25.95
C ILE A 417 15.43 5.15 -26.01
N GLN A 418 15.41 4.19 -26.96
CA GLN A 418 16.38 3.09 -27.03
C GLN A 418 16.63 2.42 -25.66
N LEU A 419 15.54 2.05 -24.99
CA LEU A 419 15.57 1.46 -23.65
C LEU A 419 16.52 0.25 -23.66
N SER A 420 17.53 0.29 -22.79
CA SER A 420 18.66 -0.65 -22.77
C SER A 420 18.94 -1.15 -21.35
N TRP A 421 19.49 -2.36 -21.22
CA TRP A 421 19.81 -3.10 -19.98
C TRP A 421 18.64 -3.69 -19.20
N ASN A 422 18.81 -4.93 -18.71
CA ASN A 422 17.79 -5.68 -17.97
C ASN A 422 17.19 -4.92 -16.77
N TYR A 423 17.99 -4.14 -16.04
CA TYR A 423 17.50 -3.37 -14.89
C TYR A 423 16.51 -2.26 -15.28
N ASN A 424 16.72 -1.61 -16.43
CA ASN A 424 15.76 -0.63 -16.95
C ASN A 424 14.49 -1.30 -17.50
N TYR A 425 14.63 -2.44 -18.19
CA TYR A 425 13.47 -3.24 -18.63
C TYR A 425 12.64 -3.73 -17.44
N GLY A 426 13.27 -4.23 -16.39
CA GLY A 426 12.60 -4.68 -15.17
C GLY A 426 11.91 -3.53 -14.41
N LEU A 427 12.56 -2.37 -14.27
CA LEU A 427 11.95 -1.19 -13.67
C LEU A 427 10.73 -0.70 -14.45
N ILE A 428 10.87 -0.50 -15.77
CA ILE A 428 9.78 -0.02 -16.63
C ILE A 428 8.63 -1.05 -16.69
N SER A 429 8.94 -2.35 -16.76
CA SER A 429 7.93 -3.41 -16.65
C SER A 429 7.17 -3.32 -15.33
N GLY A 430 7.90 -3.12 -14.22
CA GLY A 430 7.31 -2.92 -12.90
C GLY A 430 6.34 -1.73 -12.87
N ILE A 431 6.73 -0.59 -13.46
CA ILE A 431 5.90 0.62 -13.50
C ILE A 431 4.64 0.44 -14.37
N ILE A 432 4.75 -0.23 -15.52
CA ILE A 432 3.62 -0.45 -16.43
C ILE A 432 2.66 -1.52 -15.86
N TYR A 433 3.18 -2.70 -15.52
CA TYR A 433 2.39 -3.91 -15.28
C TYR A 433 2.21 -4.29 -13.79
N GLY A 434 2.96 -3.65 -12.88
CA GLY A 434 3.06 -4.12 -11.48
C GLY A 434 3.97 -5.34 -11.29
N THR A 435 4.58 -5.86 -12.35
CA THR A 435 5.67 -6.84 -12.25
C THR A 435 6.82 -6.49 -13.19
N LYS A 436 8.04 -6.67 -12.69
CA LYS A 436 9.28 -6.62 -13.46
C LYS A 436 9.36 -7.69 -14.57
N ASP A 437 8.59 -8.77 -14.43
CA ASP A 437 8.81 -10.00 -15.18
C ASP A 437 8.40 -9.89 -16.65
N THR A 438 7.38 -9.09 -17.00
CA THR A 438 6.84 -9.00 -18.37
C THR A 438 7.92 -8.65 -19.39
N LEU A 439 8.66 -7.54 -19.19
CA LEU A 439 9.71 -7.12 -20.12
C LEU A 439 11.08 -7.73 -19.80
N LEU A 440 11.27 -8.36 -18.64
CA LEU A 440 12.44 -9.22 -18.41
C LEU A 440 12.34 -10.52 -19.20
N GLN A 441 11.16 -11.15 -19.24
CA GLN A 441 10.90 -12.40 -19.95
C GLN A 441 10.64 -12.18 -21.45
N GLN A 442 9.99 -11.08 -21.84
CA GLN A 442 9.63 -10.77 -23.23
C GLN A 442 10.05 -9.33 -23.63
N PRO A 443 11.35 -8.98 -23.59
CA PRO A 443 11.84 -7.65 -23.97
C PRO A 443 11.50 -7.27 -25.43
N GLU A 444 11.31 -8.25 -26.31
CA GLU A 444 10.86 -8.07 -27.69
C GLU A 444 9.46 -7.45 -27.83
N LEU A 445 8.64 -7.44 -26.77
CA LEU A 445 7.33 -6.76 -26.78
C LEU A 445 7.46 -5.28 -27.12
N ILE A 446 8.57 -4.62 -26.73
CA ILE A 446 8.80 -3.21 -27.06
C ILE A 446 8.91 -3.04 -28.58
N THR A 447 9.72 -3.83 -29.30
CA THR A 447 9.81 -3.74 -30.78
C THR A 447 8.45 -4.01 -31.46
N ASN A 448 7.59 -4.82 -30.85
CA ASN A 448 6.34 -5.28 -31.44
C ASN A 448 5.14 -4.34 -31.20
N ASP A 449 5.09 -3.61 -30.08
CA ASP A 449 4.02 -2.67 -29.75
C ASP A 449 4.53 -1.22 -29.65
N GLY A 450 4.18 -0.41 -30.65
CA GLY A 450 4.52 1.01 -30.69
C GLY A 450 3.89 1.85 -29.57
N LYS A 451 2.76 1.41 -29.00
CA LYS A 451 2.19 2.04 -27.80
C LYS A 451 3.12 1.80 -26.62
N LEU A 452 3.43 0.54 -26.30
CA LEU A 452 4.41 0.17 -25.28
C LEU A 452 5.75 0.89 -25.47
N GLY A 453 6.23 1.02 -26.71
CA GLY A 453 7.37 1.86 -27.07
C GLY A 453 7.26 3.30 -26.55
N PHE A 454 6.20 4.03 -26.91
CA PHE A 454 5.98 5.37 -26.37
C PHE A 454 5.87 5.39 -24.84
N MET A 455 5.23 4.38 -24.23
CA MET A 455 5.15 4.27 -22.77
C MET A 455 6.54 4.19 -22.13
N THR A 456 7.47 3.39 -22.66
CA THR A 456 8.82 3.28 -22.06
C THR A 456 9.60 4.61 -22.15
N ALA A 457 9.43 5.36 -23.24
CA ALA A 457 10.06 6.68 -23.39
C ALA A 457 9.46 7.74 -22.47
N MET A 458 8.12 7.81 -22.37
CA MET A 458 7.44 8.73 -21.46
C MET A 458 7.81 8.44 -20.00
N LEU A 459 7.83 7.16 -19.60
CA LEU A 459 8.21 6.78 -18.24
C LEU A 459 9.67 7.09 -17.94
N PHE A 460 10.61 6.90 -18.89
CA PHE A 460 11.99 7.35 -18.71
C PHE A 460 12.09 8.88 -18.54
N TRP A 461 11.37 9.65 -19.37
CA TRP A 461 11.37 11.11 -19.34
C TRP A 461 10.89 11.68 -18.00
N MET A 462 9.84 11.08 -17.44
CA MET A 462 9.20 11.52 -16.20
C MET A 462 9.83 10.95 -14.91
N THR A 463 10.65 9.89 -14.99
CA THR A 463 11.16 9.19 -13.79
C THR A 463 12.53 9.73 -13.35
N PRO A 464 12.66 10.34 -12.15
CA PRO A 464 13.96 10.74 -11.62
C PRO A 464 14.83 9.53 -11.25
N GLN A 465 16.13 9.62 -11.51
CA GLN A 465 17.13 8.56 -11.27
C GLN A 465 18.31 9.15 -10.47
N PRO A 466 18.18 9.32 -9.14
CA PRO A 466 19.15 10.05 -8.32
C PRO A 466 20.62 9.64 -8.57
N PRO A 467 21.55 10.58 -8.79
CA PRO A 467 21.40 12.04 -8.62
C PRO A 467 20.59 12.77 -9.70
N LYS A 468 20.30 12.16 -10.87
CA LYS A 468 19.58 12.81 -11.96
C LYS A 468 18.13 13.19 -11.55
N PRO A 469 17.65 14.40 -11.88
CA PRO A 469 16.21 14.71 -11.88
C PRO A 469 15.49 13.99 -13.03
N SER A 470 14.17 14.15 -13.12
CA SER A 470 13.46 13.81 -14.36
C SER A 470 13.74 14.86 -15.44
N ALA A 471 13.59 14.49 -16.72
CA ALA A 471 13.69 15.46 -17.81
C ALA A 471 12.48 16.41 -17.84
N HIS A 472 11.33 15.94 -17.37
CA HIS A 472 10.13 16.72 -17.08
C HIS A 472 10.43 17.90 -16.13
N ASP A 473 10.91 17.64 -14.91
CA ASP A 473 11.17 18.67 -13.89
C ASP A 473 12.12 19.77 -14.41
N VAL A 474 13.09 19.39 -15.23
CA VAL A 474 14.08 20.30 -15.84
C VAL A 474 13.46 21.20 -16.91
N ILE A 475 12.57 20.70 -17.76
CA ILE A 475 12.00 21.49 -18.86
C ILE A 475 10.77 22.31 -18.44
N VAL A 476 10.02 21.87 -17.42
CA VAL A 476 8.88 22.63 -16.87
C VAL A 476 9.29 23.65 -15.80
N GLY A 477 10.49 23.52 -15.23
CA GLY A 477 11.07 24.46 -14.27
C GLY A 477 10.92 24.08 -12.79
N ASN A 478 10.50 22.84 -12.49
CA ASN A 478 10.39 22.33 -11.12
C ASN A 478 11.76 21.97 -10.50
N TRP A 479 12.79 21.70 -11.32
CA TRP A 479 14.10 21.27 -10.82
C TRP A 479 14.95 22.45 -10.33
N THR A 480 15.22 22.46 -9.02
CA THR A 480 16.26 23.28 -8.41
C THR A 480 17.60 22.50 -8.39
N PRO A 481 18.67 22.99 -9.06
CA PRO A 481 19.98 22.34 -9.02
C PRO A 481 20.63 22.45 -7.64
N SER A 482 21.35 21.41 -7.23
CA SER A 482 22.19 21.44 -6.02
C SER A 482 23.49 22.21 -6.26
N ALA A 483 24.23 22.52 -5.18
CA ALA A 483 25.56 23.11 -5.28
C ALA A 483 26.54 22.23 -6.10
N THR A 484 26.35 20.91 -6.11
CA THR A 484 27.12 19.96 -6.94
C THR A 484 26.74 20.05 -8.41
N ASP A 485 25.45 20.23 -8.72
CA ASP A 485 25.00 20.39 -10.12
C ASP A 485 25.48 21.73 -10.70
N ILE A 486 25.44 22.80 -9.89
CA ILE A 486 25.96 24.12 -10.24
C ILE A 486 27.48 24.06 -10.49
N SER A 487 28.25 23.37 -9.64
CA SER A 487 29.71 23.23 -9.86
C SER A 487 30.08 22.33 -11.05
N LYS A 488 29.18 21.43 -11.45
CA LYS A 488 29.24 20.66 -12.71
C LYS A 488 28.81 21.46 -13.94
N GLY A 489 28.40 22.72 -13.80
CA GLY A 489 27.95 23.57 -14.90
C GLY A 489 26.58 23.19 -15.48
N LEU A 490 25.78 22.41 -14.74
CA LEU A 490 24.41 21.99 -15.11
C LEU A 490 23.41 23.13 -14.88
N THR A 491 23.67 24.27 -15.54
CA THR A 491 22.82 25.47 -15.56
C THR A 491 22.92 26.19 -16.92
N PRO A 492 21.90 27.00 -17.29
CA PRO A 492 20.55 27.05 -16.71
C PRO A 492 19.74 25.78 -17.02
N ALA A 493 18.60 25.60 -16.34
CA ALA A 493 17.63 24.56 -16.68
C ALA A 493 17.03 24.80 -18.07
N GLY A 494 16.78 23.74 -18.82
CA GLY A 494 16.32 23.80 -20.22
C GLY A 494 16.80 22.60 -21.05
N PHE A 495 16.66 22.70 -22.38
CA PHE A 495 16.85 21.58 -23.30
C PHE A 495 18.20 20.86 -23.15
N GLY A 496 19.32 21.58 -23.02
CA GLY A 496 20.65 20.99 -22.91
C GLY A 496 20.82 20.04 -21.71
N ILE A 497 20.10 20.26 -20.61
CA ILE A 497 20.16 19.37 -19.43
C ILE A 497 19.32 18.10 -19.64
N THR A 498 18.28 18.13 -20.48
CA THR A 498 17.57 16.90 -20.87
C THR A 498 18.51 15.93 -21.62
N ILE A 499 19.42 16.46 -22.44
CA ILE A 499 20.51 15.70 -23.08
C ILE A 499 21.44 15.09 -22.03
N MET A 500 21.81 15.86 -20.99
CA MET A 500 22.67 15.38 -19.90
C MET A 500 22.04 14.26 -19.07
N ILE A 501 20.72 14.30 -18.86
CA ILE A 501 19.97 13.22 -18.19
C ILE A 501 20.01 11.94 -19.02
N ILE A 502 19.77 12.05 -20.34
CA ILE A 502 19.69 10.90 -21.24
C ILE A 502 21.08 10.31 -21.49
N ASN A 503 22.03 11.09 -22.02
CA ASN A 503 23.32 10.58 -22.52
C ASN A 503 24.55 11.42 -22.13
N GLY A 504 24.48 12.17 -21.00
CA GLY A 504 25.54 13.09 -20.58
C GLY A 504 26.95 12.51 -20.47
N SER A 505 27.09 11.20 -20.23
CA SER A 505 28.40 10.51 -20.19
C SER A 505 29.14 10.50 -21.54
N PHE A 506 28.41 10.58 -22.65
CA PHE A 506 28.96 10.57 -24.01
C PHE A 506 28.74 11.88 -24.76
N GLU A 507 27.72 12.65 -24.39
CA GLU A 507 27.32 13.92 -25.02
C GLU A 507 27.54 15.15 -24.13
N GLY A 508 28.16 14.99 -22.95
CA GLY A 508 28.53 16.10 -22.07
C GLY A 508 29.69 16.94 -22.61
N ASN A 509 29.68 18.24 -22.25
CA ASN A 509 30.63 19.25 -22.69
C ASN A 509 30.79 19.33 -24.22
N LYS A 510 29.67 19.38 -24.95
CA LYS A 510 29.61 19.49 -26.43
C LYS A 510 28.83 20.72 -26.87
N ASP A 511 29.30 21.36 -27.92
CA ASP A 511 28.51 22.30 -28.71
C ASP A 511 27.76 21.56 -29.84
N GLU A 512 27.17 22.32 -30.75
CA GLU A 512 26.34 21.82 -31.85
C GLU A 512 27.15 21.27 -33.05
N THR A 513 28.49 21.31 -32.99
CA THR A 513 29.36 20.67 -33.99
C THR A 513 29.54 19.17 -33.74
N ASP A 514 29.29 18.70 -32.52
CA ASP A 514 29.10 17.26 -32.27
C ASP A 514 27.76 16.84 -32.87
N TYR A 515 27.80 15.94 -33.86
CA TYR A 515 26.62 15.57 -34.65
C TYR A 515 25.42 15.09 -33.80
N ARG A 516 25.68 14.60 -32.58
CA ARG A 516 24.62 14.07 -31.70
C ARG A 516 23.83 15.20 -31.07
N VAL A 517 24.52 16.11 -30.40
CA VAL A 517 23.94 17.33 -29.82
C VAL A 517 23.40 18.24 -30.92
N GLY A 518 24.13 18.41 -32.03
CA GLY A 518 23.65 19.13 -33.21
C GLY A 518 22.32 18.59 -33.74
N ARG A 519 22.15 17.27 -33.85
CA ARG A 519 20.88 16.65 -34.28
C ARG A 519 19.75 16.83 -33.26
N ARG A 520 20.02 16.64 -31.96
CA ARG A 520 19.03 16.88 -30.88
C ARG A 520 18.53 18.33 -30.92
N VAL A 521 19.44 19.29 -30.98
CA VAL A 521 19.13 20.72 -31.05
C VAL A 521 18.44 21.09 -32.38
N GLY A 522 18.83 20.45 -33.49
CA GLY A 522 18.18 20.60 -34.79
C GLY A 522 16.71 20.21 -34.75
N HIS A 523 16.38 19.00 -34.26
CA HIS A 523 14.99 18.59 -34.07
C HIS A 523 14.25 19.53 -33.11
N TYR A 524 14.88 19.96 -32.00
CA TYR A 524 14.23 20.84 -31.03
C TYR A 524 13.81 22.17 -31.67
N ARG A 525 14.73 22.84 -32.38
CA ARG A 525 14.44 24.09 -33.11
C ARG A 525 13.36 23.92 -34.18
N ASP A 526 13.41 22.84 -34.96
CA ASP A 526 12.40 22.57 -35.99
C ASP A 526 10.99 22.39 -35.39
N ILE A 527 10.89 21.64 -34.29
CA ILE A 527 9.61 21.37 -33.62
C ILE A 527 9.08 22.62 -32.89
N THR A 528 9.92 23.36 -32.15
CA THR A 528 9.47 24.59 -31.45
C THR A 528 9.04 25.68 -32.43
N THR A 529 9.77 25.83 -33.56
CA THR A 529 9.40 26.76 -34.64
C THR A 529 8.00 26.45 -35.18
N LYS A 530 7.71 25.17 -35.47
CA LYS A 530 6.40 24.72 -35.96
C LYS A 530 5.29 24.87 -34.92
N MET A 531 5.60 24.64 -33.65
CA MET A 531 4.68 24.86 -32.52
C MET A 531 4.43 26.34 -32.19
N GLY A 532 5.15 27.29 -32.81
CA GLY A 532 5.06 28.72 -32.48
C GLY A 532 5.57 29.04 -31.07
N VAL A 533 6.73 28.50 -30.73
CA VAL A 533 7.39 28.62 -29.41
C VAL A 533 8.72 29.34 -29.59
N ASP A 534 8.91 30.46 -28.88
CA ASP A 534 10.21 31.11 -28.79
C ASP A 534 11.11 30.34 -27.81
N ILE A 535 12.38 30.21 -28.18
CA ILE A 535 13.46 29.59 -27.40
C ILE A 535 14.75 30.45 -27.44
N THR A 536 14.60 31.74 -27.77
CA THR A 536 15.70 32.70 -27.88
C THR A 536 16.39 32.88 -26.53
N GLY A 537 17.70 32.65 -26.49
CA GLY A 537 18.50 32.73 -25.26
C GLY A 537 18.59 31.43 -24.46
N GLU A 538 17.91 30.35 -24.86
CA GLU A 538 18.08 29.05 -24.20
C GLU A 538 19.48 28.42 -24.44
N LYS A 539 20.00 27.75 -23.40
CA LYS A 539 21.18 26.89 -23.53
C LYS A 539 20.75 25.51 -24.06
N LEU A 540 20.74 25.37 -25.38
CA LEU A 540 20.29 24.16 -26.07
C LEU A 540 21.32 23.03 -26.09
N ASN A 541 22.62 23.36 -26.04
CA ASN A 541 23.72 22.39 -26.04
C ASN A 541 24.31 22.14 -24.64
N THR A 542 25.24 21.18 -24.54
CA THR A 542 25.82 20.70 -23.29
C THR A 542 27.16 21.34 -22.95
N LEU A 543 27.58 22.40 -23.66
CA LEU A 543 28.91 22.98 -23.51
C LEU A 543 29.12 23.51 -22.07
N GLY A 544 30.24 23.16 -21.46
CA GLY A 544 30.54 23.43 -20.05
C GLY A 544 29.75 22.59 -19.03
N MET A 545 28.92 21.63 -19.45
CA MET A 545 28.22 20.71 -18.54
C MET A 545 29.01 19.40 -18.35
N SER A 546 29.21 19.00 -17.09
CA SER A 546 29.77 17.70 -16.71
C SER A 546 28.64 16.70 -16.34
N PRO A 547 28.85 15.38 -16.48
CA PRO A 547 27.85 14.37 -16.12
C PRO A 547 27.38 14.46 -14.65
N PHE A 548 26.10 14.14 -14.42
CA PHE A 548 25.43 14.07 -13.11
C PHE A 548 26.16 13.19 -12.08
#